data_AF-A0A359FZS2-F1
#
_entry.id   AF-A0A359FZS2-F1
#
_cell.length_a   1.000
_cell.length_b   1.000
_cell.length_c   1.000
_cell.angle_alpha   90.00
_cell.angle_beta   90.00
_cell.angle_gamma   90.00
#
_symmetry.space_group_name_H-M   'P 1'
#
loop_
_entity.id
_entity.type
_entity.pdbx_description
1 polymer ?
#
loop_
_entity_poly.entity_id
_entity_poly.type
_entity_poly.pdbx_seq_one_letter_code
_entity_poly.pdbx_strand_id
1 'polypeptide(L)' 'KPNLVQTLEGNPAILHGGPFANIAQGTNSVLATKMGLSLSDYVVTEAGFGFDLGAEKFLDIKCVSAGLKPDLAVLVAT' A
#
# COMPACT_ATOMS: atom_id res chain seq x y z
N LYS A 1 -14.70 4.22 3.41
CA LYS A 1 -14.79 2.94 4.15
C LYS A 1 -14.09 1.88 3.28
N PRO A 2 -13.06 1.17 3.77
CA PRO A 2 -12.35 0.15 2.99
C PRO A 2 -13.25 -1.03 2.58
N ASN A 3 -12.99 -1.61 1.40
CA ASN A 3 -13.75 -2.76 0.89
C ASN A 3 -12.96 -4.04 1.16
N LEU A 4 -13.57 -4.99 1.87
CA LEU A 4 -13.00 -6.32 2.12
C LEU A 4 -13.40 -7.28 0.99
N VAL A 5 -12.41 -7.95 0.42
CA VAL A 5 -12.54 -9.03 -0.57
C VAL A 5 -11.59 -10.17 -0.19
N GLN A 6 -11.42 -11.17 -1.07
CA GLN A 6 -10.52 -12.30 -0.85
C GLN A 6 -9.73 -12.67 -2.10
N THR A 7 -8.58 -13.31 -1.91
CA THR A 7 -7.80 -14.00 -2.95
C THR A 7 -8.47 -15.32 -3.37
N LEU A 8 -7.93 -16.01 -4.39
CA LEU A 8 -8.40 -17.34 -4.81
C LEU A 8 -8.28 -18.40 -3.70
N GLU A 9 -7.33 -18.24 -2.78
CA GLU A 9 -7.09 -19.15 -1.65
C GLU A 9 -7.86 -18.74 -0.38
N GLY A 10 -8.76 -17.76 -0.47
CA GLY A 10 -9.59 -17.31 0.65
C GLY A 10 -8.92 -16.34 1.62
N ASN A 11 -7.66 -15.94 1.39
CA ASN A 11 -6.98 -14.93 2.20
C ASN A 11 -7.63 -13.54 2.05
N PRO A 12 -7.77 -12.76 3.14
CA PRO A 12 -8.40 -11.44 3.11
C PRO A 12 -7.57 -10.42 2.32
N ALA A 13 -8.23 -9.56 1.54
CA ALA A 13 -7.62 -8.44 0.83
C ALA A 13 -8.48 -7.19 0.93
N ILE A 14 -7.85 -6.01 1.09
CA ILE A 14 -8.53 -4.73 1.22
C ILE A 14 -8.31 -3.89 -0.04
N LEU A 15 -9.37 -3.64 -0.81
CA LEU A 15 -9.35 -2.81 -2.03
C LEU A 15 -9.92 -1.42 -1.74
N HIS A 16 -9.06 -0.39 -1.68
CA HIS A 16 -9.52 0.97 -1.38
C HIS A 16 -8.54 2.07 -1.80
N GLY A 17 -9.04 3.03 -2.57
CA GLY A 17 -8.23 4.09 -3.18
C GLY A 17 -7.62 3.66 -4.52
N GLY A 18 -7.06 4.63 -5.24
CA GLY A 18 -6.43 4.42 -6.54
C GLY A 18 -6.06 5.72 -7.25
N PRO A 19 -5.31 6.64 -6.60
CA PRO A 19 -4.81 7.82 -7.26
C PRO A 19 -3.74 7.45 -8.28
N PHE A 20 -3.52 8.32 -9.27
CA PHE A 20 -2.41 8.17 -10.21
C PHE A 20 -1.06 8.23 -9.51
N ALA A 21 -0.04 7.57 -10.08
CA ALA A 21 1.33 7.57 -9.58
C ALA A 21 2.22 8.64 -10.21
N ASN A 22 1.76 9.33 -11.27
CA ASN A 22 2.50 10.45 -11.88
C ASN A 22 2.13 11.79 -11.20
N ILE A 23 0.86 12.18 -11.20
CA ILE A 23 0.36 13.45 -10.64
C ILE A 23 -0.11 13.34 -9.17
N ALA A 24 -0.03 12.15 -8.58
CA ALA A 24 -0.35 11.89 -7.18
C ALA A 24 0.54 10.76 -6.63
N GLN A 25 0.23 10.25 -5.44
CA GLN A 25 1.09 9.33 -4.68
C GLN A 25 1.07 7.89 -5.18
N GLY A 26 0.08 7.48 -5.98
CA GLY A 26 0.07 6.14 -6.58
C GLY A 26 -0.09 4.97 -5.62
N THR A 27 -0.81 5.14 -4.50
CA THR A 27 -0.96 4.11 -3.46
C THR A 27 -2.40 3.97 -3.00
N ASN A 28 -2.75 2.82 -2.41
CA ASN A 28 -4.02 2.63 -1.72
C ASN A 28 -4.13 3.59 -0.50
N SER A 29 -5.35 3.77 0.02
CA SER A 29 -5.58 4.72 1.11
C SER A 29 -4.81 4.40 2.40
N VAL A 30 -4.46 5.42 3.18
CA VAL A 30 -3.91 5.28 4.54
C VAL A 30 -4.83 4.46 5.45
N LEU A 31 -6.15 4.70 5.38
CA LEU A 31 -7.13 4.00 6.21
C LEU A 31 -7.09 2.48 6.00
N ALA A 32 -6.96 2.02 4.75
CA ALA A 32 -6.86 0.60 4.43
C ALA A 32 -5.55 -0.03 4.94
N THR A 33 -4.42 0.65 4.75
CA THR A 33 -3.13 0.16 5.27
C THR A 33 -3.15 0.06 6.80
N LYS A 34 -3.64 1.09 7.52
CA LYS A 34 -3.75 1.04 8.99
C LYS A 34 -4.73 -0.02 9.48
N MET A 35 -5.85 -0.21 8.77
CA MET A 35 -6.80 -1.28 9.09
C MET A 35 -6.15 -2.66 8.98
N GLY A 36 -5.41 -2.94 7.90
CA GLY A 36 -4.63 -4.17 7.77
C GLY A 36 -3.64 -4.36 8.92
N LEU A 37 -2.89 -3.32 9.27
CA LEU A 37 -1.87 -3.38 10.33
C LEU A 37 -2.48 -3.66 11.71
N SER A 38 -3.75 -3.30 11.93
CA SER A 38 -4.47 -3.59 13.17
C SER A 38 -5.09 -4.99 13.23
N LEU A 39 -5.18 -5.70 12.11
CA LEU A 39 -5.94 -6.95 11.97
C LEU A 39 -5.10 -8.15 11.51
N SER A 40 -3.80 -7.97 11.26
CA SER A 40 -2.94 -9.00 10.68
C SER A 40 -1.50 -8.84 11.15
N ASP A 41 -0.78 -9.96 11.27
CA ASP A 41 0.64 -9.95 11.64
C ASP A 41 1.52 -9.33 10.54
N TYR A 42 1.11 -9.48 9.28
CA TYR A 42 1.78 -8.92 8.11
C TYR A 42 0.77 -8.26 7.16
N VAL A 43 1.19 -7.15 6.57
CA VAL A 43 0.40 -6.43 5.55
C VAL A 43 1.28 -6.19 4.34
N VAL A 44 0.90 -6.79 3.22
CA VAL A 44 1.51 -6.51 1.92
C VAL A 44 0.71 -5.39 1.24
N THR A 45 1.42 -4.39 0.74
CA THR A 45 0.85 -3.27 -0.02
C THR A 45 1.82 -2.87 -1.11
N GLU A 46 1.37 -2.04 -2.05
CA GLU A 46 2.13 -1.67 -3.24
C GLU A 46 2.03 -0.17 -3.56
N ALA A 47 2.91 0.29 -4.43
CA ALA A 47 2.89 1.61 -5.03
C ALA A 47 3.06 1.47 -6.55
N GLY A 48 2.38 2.33 -7.32
CA GLY A 48 2.40 2.28 -8.78
C GLY A 48 3.72 2.77 -9.41
N PHE A 49 4.01 2.32 -10.63
CA PHE A 49 5.28 2.52 -11.34
C PHE A 49 6.50 1.90 -10.63
N GLY A 50 7.71 2.34 -10.99
CA GLY A 50 8.96 1.85 -10.44
C GLY A 50 9.27 2.42 -9.06
N PHE A 51 10.39 1.96 -8.49
CA PHE A 51 10.86 2.40 -7.18
C PHE A 51 11.19 3.90 -7.14
N ASP A 52 11.61 4.46 -8.27
CA ASP A 52 11.93 5.86 -8.51
C ASP A 52 10.73 6.82 -8.42
N LEU A 53 9.50 6.30 -8.56
CA LEU A 53 8.27 7.11 -8.49
C LEU A 53 7.34 6.62 -7.39
N GLY A 54 6.92 5.35 -7.44
CA GLY A 54 5.94 4.80 -6.52
C GLY A 54 6.50 4.67 -5.11
N ALA A 55 7.68 4.05 -4.99
CA ALA A 55 8.27 3.80 -3.68
C ALA A 55 8.75 5.09 -3.01
N GLU A 56 9.37 6.02 -3.76
CA GLU A 56 9.72 7.35 -3.29
C GLU A 56 8.50 8.05 -2.68
N LYS A 57 7.38 8.17 -3.41
CA LYS A 57 6.15 8.80 -2.89
C LYS A 57 5.51 8.02 -1.73
N PHE A 58 5.60 6.69 -1.74
CA PHE A 58 5.13 5.89 -0.61
C PHE A 58 5.91 6.22 0.66
N LEU A 59 7.24 6.33 0.57
CA LEU A 59 8.12 6.58 1.71
C LEU A 59 8.07 8.04 2.14
N ASP A 60 8.22 8.98 1.22
CA ASP A 60 8.40 10.39 1.53
C ASP A 60 7.07 11.14 1.72
N ILE A 61 5.95 10.65 1.18
CA ILE A 61 4.62 11.28 1.34
C ILE A 61 3.72 10.44 2.23
N LYS A 62 3.43 9.18 1.85
CA LYS A 62 2.44 8.37 2.57
C LYS A 62 2.94 7.97 3.96
N CYS A 63 4.18 7.49 4.10
CA CYS A 63 4.70 7.06 5.39
C CYS A 63 4.86 8.24 6.36
N VAL A 64 5.38 9.37 5.88
CA VAL A 64 5.51 10.60 6.67
C VAL A 64 4.14 11.11 7.13
N SER A 65 3.18 11.27 6.21
CA SER A 65 1.85 11.79 6.56
C SER A 65 1.02 10.87 7.44
N ALA A 66 1.23 9.56 7.35
CA ALA A 66 0.44 8.56 8.08
C ALA A 66 1.13 8.00 9.33
N GLY A 67 2.42 8.29 9.55
CA GLY A 67 3.23 7.67 10.59
C GLY A 67 3.42 6.17 10.38
N LEU A 68 3.62 5.75 9.13
CA LEU A 68 3.90 4.34 8.79
C LEU A 68 5.41 4.12 8.74
N LYS A 69 5.85 2.91 9.10
CA LYS A 69 7.25 2.49 9.00
C LYS A 69 7.31 1.10 8.36
N PRO A 70 7.64 0.99 7.07
CA PRO A 70 7.82 -0.30 6.42
C PRO A 70 9.00 -1.06 7.01
N ASP A 71 8.83 -2.35 7.28
CA ASP A 71 9.91 -3.22 7.78
C ASP A 71 10.82 -3.73 6.66
N LEU A 72 10.29 -3.86 5.44
CA LEU A 72 11.03 -4.27 4.25
C LEU A 72 10.36 -3.76 2.97
N ALA A 73 11.09 -3.85 1.85
CA ALA A 73 10.57 -3.61 0.51
C ALA A 73 10.90 -4.80 -0.40
N VAL A 74 9.99 -5.13 -1.32
CA VAL A 74 10.19 -6.15 -2.36
C VAL A 74 10.27 -5.44 -3.71
N LEU A 75 11.41 -5.56 -4.39
CA LEU A 75 11.59 -5.04 -5.74
C LEU A 75 11.37 -6.16 -6.76
N VAL A 76 10.31 -6.04 -7.55
CA VAL A 76 10.01 -7.00 -8.62
C VAL A 76 10.89 -6.73 -9.84
N ALA A 77 11.49 -7.79 -10.40
CA ALA A 77 12.27 -7.78 -11.64
C ALA A 77 12.03 -9.09 -12.40
N THR A 78 12.30 -9.11 -13.70
CA THR A 78 12.14 -10.28 -14.59
C THR A 78 13.37 -10.47 -15.46
#